data_AF-A0A8J4SSW4-F1
#
_entry.id   AF-A0A8J4SSW4-F1
#
_cell.length_a   1.000
_cell.length_b   1.000
_cell.length_c   1.000
_cell.angle_alpha   90.00
_cell.angle_beta   90.00
_cell.angle_gamma   90.00
#
_symmetry.space_group_name_H-M   'P 1'
#
loop_
_entity.id
_entity.type
_entity.pdbx_description
1 polymer ?
#
loop_
_entity_poly.entity_id
_entity_poly.type
_entity_poly.pdbx_seq_one_letter_code
_entity_poly.pdbx_strand_id
1 'polypeptide(L)'
;MLPDQSGLDICKKVTANYNIPILMITAKSDITDKVLGLEFGADDYITKPFDLREVVARIRTILRRVDQANVAERAAEEVVVIRFKDIEIVAEERLVKKNGQLVDLTPKEFDLLMKLIGHKGKIFTRTELLDFVWGYDFAGDTRTVDTHIQRLRKKLDAGDLITTVHITIPLVKLTKASTEVKNGNLNVRIQSRRKDEIGREEG
;
A
#
# COMPACT_ATOMS: atom_id res chain seq x y z
N MET A 1 24.86 11.32 -24.45
CA MET A 1 24.17 12.37 -23.67
C MET A 1 22.68 12.06 -23.71
N LEU A 2 21.95 12.31 -22.61
CA LEU A 2 20.49 12.46 -22.69
C LEU A 2 20.21 13.85 -23.29
N PRO A 3 19.03 14.10 -23.89
CA PRO A 3 18.77 15.36 -24.60
C PRO A 3 18.98 16.61 -23.73
N ASP A 4 18.63 16.56 -22.44
CA ASP A 4 18.55 17.76 -21.59
C ASP A 4 19.66 17.88 -20.53
N GLN A 5 20.28 16.77 -20.10
CA GLN A 5 21.37 16.77 -19.11
C GLN A 5 22.31 15.56 -19.25
N SER A 6 23.55 15.67 -18.77
CA SER A 6 24.44 14.52 -18.60
C SER A 6 23.91 13.53 -17.56
N GLY A 7 23.95 12.23 -17.87
CA GLY A 7 23.56 11.16 -16.94
C GLY A 7 24.42 11.12 -15.67
N LEU A 8 25.67 11.54 -15.73
CA LEU A 8 26.55 11.65 -14.56
C LEU A 8 26.07 12.76 -13.60
N ASP A 9 25.62 13.90 -14.13
CA ASP A 9 25.12 15.00 -13.30
C ASP A 9 23.73 14.70 -12.72
N ILE A 10 22.92 13.91 -13.43
CA ILE A 10 21.68 13.34 -12.89
C ILE A 10 22.02 12.39 -11.74
N CYS A 11 22.98 11.46 -11.92
CA CYS A 11 23.41 10.54 -10.87
C CYS A 11 23.88 11.28 -9.61
N LYS A 12 24.73 12.32 -9.75
CA LYS A 12 25.13 13.18 -8.62
C LYS A 12 23.93 13.81 -7.92
N LYS A 13 23.00 14.41 -8.68
CA LYS A 13 21.80 15.05 -8.14
C LYS A 13 20.90 14.06 -7.41
N VAL A 14 20.73 12.85 -7.95
CA VAL A 14 19.89 11.81 -7.32
C VAL A 14 20.54 11.34 -6.03
N THR A 15 21.81 10.91 -6.06
CA THR A 15 22.57 10.43 -4.89
C THR A 15 22.61 11.47 -3.76
N ALA A 16 22.69 12.76 -4.08
CA ALA A 16 22.72 13.83 -3.08
C ALA A 16 21.36 14.12 -2.40
N ASN A 17 20.24 13.68 -2.98
CA ASN A 17 18.88 14.00 -2.49
C ASN A 17 18.04 12.75 -2.13
N TYR A 18 18.42 11.57 -2.63
CA TYR A 18 17.64 10.33 -2.52
C TYR A 18 18.55 9.12 -2.31
N ASN A 19 18.23 8.30 -1.32
CA ASN A 19 18.86 7.00 -1.11
C ASN A 19 18.13 5.93 -1.96
N ILE A 20 18.33 5.96 -3.28
CA ILE A 20 17.76 4.98 -4.22
C ILE A 20 18.87 4.35 -5.08
N PRO A 21 18.77 3.05 -5.43
CA PRO A 21 19.76 2.40 -6.25
C PRO A 21 19.78 2.93 -7.69
N ILE A 22 20.98 3.14 -8.25
CA ILE A 22 21.21 3.70 -9.59
C ILE A 22 22.01 2.71 -10.45
N LEU A 23 21.37 2.19 -11.50
CA LEU A 23 22.01 1.40 -12.56
C LEU A 23 22.25 2.27 -13.79
N MET A 24 23.52 2.56 -14.13
CA MET A 24 23.83 3.26 -15.39
C MET A 24 23.81 2.31 -16.58
N ILE A 25 23.14 2.72 -17.67
CA ILE A 25 23.12 1.99 -18.94
C ILE A 25 23.45 2.95 -20.08
N THR A 26 24.62 2.78 -20.71
CA THR A 26 25.20 3.80 -21.59
C THR A 26 26.02 3.22 -22.74
N ALA A 27 26.22 3.99 -23.81
CA ALA A 27 27.12 3.62 -24.92
C ALA A 27 28.59 4.02 -24.65
N LYS A 28 28.86 4.74 -23.56
CA LYS A 28 30.23 5.04 -23.10
C LYS A 28 30.84 3.78 -22.50
N SER A 29 31.89 3.25 -23.15
CA SER A 29 32.61 2.04 -22.74
C SER A 29 34.01 2.30 -22.18
N ASP A 30 34.44 3.56 -22.12
CA ASP A 30 35.71 3.95 -21.50
C ASP A 30 35.72 3.59 -20.01
N ILE A 31 36.82 3.02 -19.54
CA ILE A 31 37.00 2.67 -18.13
C ILE A 31 36.94 3.92 -17.23
N THR A 32 37.36 5.07 -17.74
CA THR A 32 37.30 6.38 -17.07
C THR A 32 35.84 6.79 -16.83
N ASP A 33 34.98 6.66 -17.85
CA ASP A 33 33.54 6.92 -17.72
C ASP A 33 32.86 5.95 -16.76
N LYS A 34 33.31 4.69 -16.71
CA LYS A 34 32.79 3.67 -15.80
C LYS A 34 33.18 3.95 -14.34
N VAL A 35 34.43 4.29 -14.07
CA VAL A 35 34.93 4.66 -12.74
C VAL A 35 34.21 5.92 -12.23
N LEU A 36 34.17 6.98 -13.04
CA LEU A 36 33.45 8.21 -12.70
C LEU A 36 31.96 7.97 -12.42
N GLY A 37 31.32 7.04 -13.15
CA GLY A 37 29.93 6.67 -12.88
C GLY A 37 29.72 6.09 -11.49
N LEU A 38 30.58 5.16 -11.08
CA LEU A 38 30.52 4.53 -9.76
C LEU A 38 30.88 5.51 -8.64
N GLU A 39 31.93 6.33 -8.82
CA GLU A 39 32.34 7.37 -7.87
C GLU A 39 31.26 8.44 -7.63
N PHE A 40 30.39 8.69 -8.60
CA PHE A 40 29.27 9.63 -8.49
C PHE A 40 27.96 9.01 -7.97
N GLY A 41 28.00 7.76 -7.50
CA GLY A 41 26.91 7.12 -6.76
C GLY A 41 26.08 6.10 -7.53
N ALA A 42 26.59 5.55 -8.64
CA ALA A 42 25.94 4.38 -9.25
C ALA A 42 26.36 3.07 -8.57
N ASP A 43 25.39 2.20 -8.29
CA ASP A 43 25.62 0.85 -7.78
C ASP A 43 26.26 -0.08 -8.82
N ASP A 44 25.97 0.15 -10.10
CA ASP A 44 26.48 -0.64 -11.22
C ASP A 44 26.39 0.11 -12.56
N TYR A 45 27.15 -0.35 -13.55
CA TYR A 45 27.36 0.31 -14.83
C TYR A 45 27.46 -0.71 -15.98
N ILE A 46 26.51 -0.63 -16.92
CA ILE A 46 26.38 -1.50 -18.10
C ILE A 46 26.64 -0.70 -19.38
N THR A 47 27.53 -1.23 -20.21
CA THR A 47 27.84 -0.72 -21.55
C THR A 47 26.92 -1.32 -22.60
N LYS A 48 26.46 -0.53 -23.57
CA LYS A 48 25.78 -1.01 -24.78
C LYS A 48 26.79 -1.53 -25.81
N PRO A 49 26.49 -2.61 -26.56
CA PRO A 49 25.30 -3.48 -26.44
C PRO A 49 25.40 -4.43 -25.24
N PHE A 50 24.24 -4.86 -24.72
CA PHE A 50 24.11 -5.75 -23.56
C PHE A 50 23.05 -6.84 -23.79
N ASP A 51 23.12 -7.93 -23.03
CA ASP A 51 22.06 -8.94 -22.97
C ASP A 51 21.01 -8.56 -21.89
N LEU A 52 19.72 -8.73 -22.19
CA LEU A 52 18.63 -8.49 -21.22
C LEU A 52 18.77 -9.35 -19.95
N ARG A 53 19.31 -10.56 -20.06
CA ARG A 53 19.59 -11.45 -18.92
C ARG A 53 20.64 -10.87 -17.99
N GLU A 54 21.65 -10.18 -18.53
CA GLU A 54 22.66 -9.48 -17.74
C GLU A 54 22.04 -8.33 -16.95
N VAL A 55 21.25 -7.48 -17.62
CA VAL A 55 20.54 -6.36 -16.98
C VAL A 55 19.62 -6.87 -15.86
N VAL A 56 18.84 -7.92 -16.10
CA VAL A 56 17.95 -8.52 -15.09
C VAL A 56 18.75 -9.12 -13.91
N ALA A 57 19.89 -9.76 -14.16
CA ALA A 57 20.73 -10.31 -13.09
C ALA A 57 21.35 -9.20 -12.22
N ARG A 58 21.78 -8.09 -12.83
CA ARG A 58 22.32 -6.92 -12.12
C ARG A 58 21.25 -6.20 -11.30
N ILE A 59 20.07 -5.94 -11.87
CA ILE A 59 18.92 -5.38 -11.13
C ILE A 59 18.58 -6.24 -9.90
N ARG A 60 18.45 -7.57 -10.06
CA ARG A 60 18.21 -8.49 -8.93
C ARG A 60 19.31 -8.43 -7.87
N THR A 61 20.56 -8.28 -8.28
CA THR A 61 21.71 -8.19 -7.36
C THR A 61 21.69 -6.90 -6.55
N ILE A 62 21.34 -5.77 -7.18
CA ILE A 62 21.21 -4.47 -6.53
C ILE A 62 20.03 -4.48 -5.56
N LEU A 63 18.83 -4.90 -6.01
CA LEU A 63 17.64 -4.97 -5.15
C LEU A 63 17.87 -5.88 -3.93
N ARG A 64 18.51 -7.04 -4.10
CA ARG A 64 18.86 -7.92 -2.97
C ARG A 64 19.77 -7.24 -1.94
N ARG A 65 20.67 -6.34 -2.35
CA ARG A 65 21.51 -5.57 -1.41
C ARG A 65 20.68 -4.54 -0.64
N VAL A 66 19.74 -3.87 -1.31
CA VAL A 66 18.78 -2.95 -0.68
C VAL A 66 17.92 -3.72 0.33
N ASP A 67 17.38 -4.88 -0.04
CA ASP A 67 16.61 -5.73 0.89
C ASP A 67 17.45 -6.18 2.09
N GLN A 68 18.73 -6.52 1.89
CA GLN A 68 19.64 -6.90 2.97
C GLN A 68 20.00 -5.72 3.89
N ALA A 69 20.20 -4.52 3.35
CA ALA A 69 20.39 -3.30 4.12
C ALA A 69 19.14 -2.97 4.95
N ASN A 70 17.96 -3.00 4.32
CA ASN A 70 16.68 -2.82 5.00
C ASN A 70 16.44 -3.86 6.10
N VAL A 71 16.87 -5.12 5.92
CA VAL A 71 16.78 -6.16 6.97
C VAL A 71 17.74 -5.89 8.13
N ALA A 72 18.92 -5.31 7.87
CA ALA A 72 19.84 -4.88 8.94
C ALA A 72 19.32 -3.64 9.69
N GLU A 73 18.66 -2.71 8.99
CA GLU A 73 18.06 -1.50 9.56
C GLU A 73 16.79 -1.83 10.37
N ARG A 74 15.96 -2.77 9.89
CA ARG A 74 14.82 -3.37 10.62
C ARG A 74 15.19 -4.17 11.87
N ALA A 75 16.46 -4.50 12.06
CA ALA A 75 16.93 -5.08 13.33
C ALA A 75 17.20 -4.00 14.40
N ALA A 76 17.23 -2.72 14.01
CA ALA A 76 17.45 -1.56 14.88
C ALA A 76 16.20 -0.68 15.04
N GLU A 77 15.30 -0.64 14.05
CA GLU A 77 14.00 0.03 14.17
C GLU A 77 12.96 -0.85 14.89
N GLU A 78 12.21 -0.26 15.82
CA GLU A 78 11.05 -0.93 16.43
C GLU A 78 9.99 -1.19 15.37
N VAL A 79 9.94 -2.43 14.87
CA VAL A 79 8.90 -2.91 13.95
C VAL A 79 7.53 -2.41 14.43
N VAL A 80 6.85 -1.60 13.62
CA VAL A 80 5.59 -0.96 14.01
C VAL A 80 4.46 -2.01 14.01
N VAL A 81 4.38 -2.77 15.10
CA VAL A 81 3.34 -3.79 15.31
C VAL A 81 2.07 -3.13 15.83
N ILE A 82 1.07 -3.00 14.97
CA ILE A 82 -0.26 -2.54 15.39
C ILE A 82 -0.97 -3.70 16.07
N ARG A 83 -1.28 -3.57 17.37
CA ARG A 83 -1.95 -4.58 18.19
C ARG A 83 -3.36 -4.13 18.58
N PHE A 84 -4.36 -4.98 18.44
CA PHE A 84 -5.72 -4.75 18.95
C PHE A 84 -6.47 -6.08 19.15
N LYS A 85 -7.10 -6.25 20.33
CA LYS A 85 -7.62 -7.56 20.80
C LYS A 85 -6.53 -8.64 20.64
N ASP A 86 -6.83 -9.68 19.88
CA ASP A 86 -5.99 -10.82 19.55
C ASP A 86 -5.30 -10.71 18.18
N ILE A 87 -5.38 -9.54 17.53
CA ILE A 87 -4.80 -9.27 16.21
C ILE A 87 -3.50 -8.47 16.34
N GLU A 88 -2.46 -8.96 15.66
CA GLU A 88 -1.17 -8.27 15.46
C GLU A 88 -0.98 -8.00 13.96
N ILE A 89 -0.53 -6.80 13.60
CA ILE A 89 -0.22 -6.45 12.21
C ILE A 89 1.17 -5.86 12.14
N VAL A 90 2.03 -6.48 11.33
CA VAL A 90 3.32 -5.93 10.94
C VAL A 90 3.13 -5.22 9.60
N ALA A 91 3.02 -3.89 9.65
CA ALA A 91 2.58 -3.10 8.50
C ALA A 91 3.54 -3.22 7.30
N GLU A 92 4.84 -3.22 7.56
CA GLU A 92 5.90 -3.31 6.54
C GLU A 92 5.98 -4.68 5.85
N GLU A 93 5.82 -5.76 6.61
CA GLU A 93 5.82 -7.13 6.09
C GLU A 93 4.48 -7.51 5.44
N ARG A 94 3.48 -6.61 5.53
CA ARG A 94 2.07 -6.84 5.17
C ARG A 94 1.47 -8.08 5.83
N LEU A 95 1.96 -8.38 7.03
CA LEU A 95 1.71 -9.64 7.75
C LEU A 95 0.69 -9.40 8.86
N VAL A 96 -0.29 -10.30 8.96
CA VAL A 96 -1.33 -10.25 10.00
C VAL A 96 -1.36 -11.57 10.75
N LYS A 97 -1.43 -11.49 12.08
CA LYS A 97 -1.67 -12.64 12.96
C LYS A 97 -2.96 -12.45 13.74
N LYS A 98 -3.68 -13.54 14.02
CA LYS A 98 -4.79 -13.62 14.98
C LYS A 98 -4.49 -14.75 15.97
N ASN A 99 -4.50 -14.50 17.27
CA ASN A 99 -4.07 -15.44 18.32
C ASN A 99 -2.67 -16.05 18.03
N GLY A 100 -1.75 -15.23 17.53
CA GLY A 100 -0.39 -15.65 17.12
C GLY A 100 -0.30 -16.45 15.82
N GLN A 101 -1.41 -16.91 15.24
CA GLN A 101 -1.45 -17.65 13.97
C GLN A 101 -1.53 -16.69 12.77
N LEU A 102 -0.80 -16.98 11.70
CA LEU A 102 -0.82 -16.18 10.47
C LEU A 102 -2.20 -16.22 9.79
N VAL A 103 -2.69 -15.05 9.39
CA VAL A 103 -3.92 -14.88 8.62
C VAL A 103 -3.54 -14.43 7.21
N ASP A 104 -3.75 -15.32 6.23
CA ASP A 104 -3.53 -15.01 4.82
C ASP A 104 -4.54 -13.96 4.32
N LEU A 105 -4.08 -12.75 4.03
CA LEU A 105 -4.86 -11.67 3.42
C LEU A 105 -4.37 -11.39 2.00
N THR A 106 -5.29 -11.27 1.06
CA THR A 106 -4.96 -10.76 -0.28
C THR A 106 -4.50 -9.29 -0.19
N PRO A 107 -3.71 -8.79 -1.16
CA PRO A 107 -3.21 -7.42 -1.12
C PRO A 107 -4.30 -6.36 -0.90
N LYS A 108 -5.48 -6.55 -1.50
CA LYS A 108 -6.63 -5.64 -1.37
C LYS A 108 -7.39 -5.78 -0.05
N GLU A 109 -7.45 -6.98 0.54
CA GLU A 109 -7.95 -7.15 1.91
C GLU A 109 -7.03 -6.45 2.93
N PHE A 110 -5.71 -6.50 2.71
CA PHE A 110 -4.72 -5.80 3.55
C PHE A 110 -4.78 -4.28 3.37
N ASP A 111 -4.80 -3.76 2.13
CA ASP A 111 -4.94 -2.33 1.83
C ASP A 111 -6.20 -1.75 2.53
N LEU A 112 -7.31 -2.49 2.44
CA LEU A 112 -8.57 -2.16 3.08
C LEU A 112 -8.43 -2.18 4.61
N LEU A 113 -7.87 -3.23 5.21
CA LEU A 113 -7.63 -3.30 6.65
C LEU A 113 -6.80 -2.11 7.17
N MET A 114 -5.70 -1.78 6.50
CA MET A 114 -4.84 -0.66 6.86
C MET A 114 -5.55 0.69 6.75
N LYS A 115 -6.37 0.90 5.71
CA LYS A 115 -7.19 2.11 5.58
C LYS A 115 -8.14 2.29 6.76
N LEU A 116 -8.73 1.20 7.23
CA LEU A 116 -9.71 1.21 8.30
C LEU A 116 -9.05 1.41 9.68
N ILE A 117 -7.86 0.85 9.88
CA ILE A 117 -7.05 1.03 11.09
C ILE A 117 -6.48 2.44 11.19
N GLY A 118 -6.02 3.03 10.07
CA GLY A 118 -5.47 4.38 10.03
C GLY A 118 -6.48 5.49 10.30
N HIS A 119 -7.79 5.20 10.28
CA HIS A 119 -8.87 6.16 10.49
C HIS A 119 -9.93 5.61 11.47
N LYS A 120 -9.51 5.14 12.65
CA LYS A 120 -10.42 4.57 13.67
C LYS A 120 -11.58 5.52 13.97
N GLY A 121 -12.81 5.00 13.90
CA GLY A 121 -14.03 5.78 14.15
C GLY A 121 -14.51 6.63 12.97
N LYS A 122 -13.74 6.71 11.86
CA LYS A 122 -14.19 7.41 10.66
C LYS A 122 -15.24 6.58 9.91
N ILE A 123 -16.19 7.32 9.37
CA ILE A 123 -17.27 6.86 8.51
C ILE A 123 -16.75 6.83 7.07
N PHE A 124 -16.97 5.73 6.35
CA PHE A 124 -16.70 5.65 4.92
C PHE A 124 -17.97 5.26 4.13
N THR A 125 -18.14 5.85 2.96
CA THR A 125 -19.04 5.35 1.93
C THR A 125 -18.40 4.18 1.19
N ARG A 126 -19.19 3.42 0.42
CA ARG A 126 -18.61 2.38 -0.44
C ARG A 126 -17.72 2.96 -1.52
N THR A 127 -18.12 4.09 -2.10
CA THR A 127 -17.35 4.80 -3.13
C THR A 127 -15.99 5.22 -2.58
N GLU A 128 -15.92 5.86 -1.40
CA GLU A 128 -14.63 6.23 -0.78
C GLU A 128 -13.70 5.02 -0.52
N LEU A 129 -14.26 3.85 -0.15
CA LEU A 129 -13.45 2.62 0.02
C LEU A 129 -13.04 2.00 -1.32
N LEU A 130 -13.90 2.10 -2.33
CA LEU A 130 -13.63 1.64 -3.69
C LEU A 130 -12.50 2.47 -4.31
N ASP A 131 -12.67 3.78 -4.34
CA ASP A 131 -11.71 4.75 -4.90
C ASP A 131 -10.36 4.66 -4.19
N PHE A 132 -10.34 4.47 -2.86
CA PHE A 132 -9.08 4.37 -2.12
C PHE A 132 -8.32 3.06 -2.39
N VAL A 133 -9.02 1.93 -2.47
CA VAL A 133 -8.38 0.60 -2.57
C VAL A 133 -8.17 0.15 -4.02
N TRP A 134 -9.00 0.60 -4.97
CA TRP A 134 -8.92 0.24 -6.39
C TRP A 134 -8.58 1.41 -7.34
N GLY A 135 -8.71 2.66 -6.89
CA GLY A 135 -8.48 3.85 -7.72
C GLY A 135 -9.77 4.40 -8.35
N TYR A 136 -9.76 5.69 -8.69
CA TYR A 136 -10.92 6.42 -9.24
C TYR A 136 -11.38 5.87 -10.61
N ASP A 137 -10.45 5.38 -11.43
CA ASP A 137 -10.73 4.84 -12.76
C ASP A 137 -11.21 3.37 -12.73
N PHE A 138 -11.51 2.81 -11.54
CA PHE A 138 -11.97 1.44 -11.41
C PHE A 138 -13.43 1.29 -11.85
N ALA A 139 -13.63 0.78 -13.07
CA ALA A 139 -14.95 0.53 -13.67
C ALA A 139 -15.79 -0.60 -13.02
N GLY A 140 -15.50 -0.99 -11.78
CA GLY A 140 -16.19 -2.06 -11.06
C GLY A 140 -17.24 -1.57 -10.04
N ASP A 141 -18.16 -2.45 -9.66
CA ASP A 141 -19.23 -2.13 -8.70
C ASP A 141 -18.69 -2.05 -7.26
N THR A 142 -19.20 -1.07 -6.50
CA THR A 142 -19.16 -0.95 -5.04
C THR A 142 -19.42 -2.25 -4.26
N ARG A 143 -20.16 -3.22 -4.81
CA ARG A 143 -20.32 -4.60 -4.26
C ARG A 143 -18.99 -5.33 -4.07
N THR A 144 -17.95 -4.93 -4.80
CA THR A 144 -16.57 -5.42 -4.61
C THR A 144 -16.10 -5.13 -3.18
N VAL A 145 -16.39 -3.94 -2.64
CA VAL A 145 -16.05 -3.56 -1.26
C VAL A 145 -16.78 -4.46 -0.26
N ASP A 146 -18.10 -4.67 -0.41
CA ASP A 146 -18.87 -5.54 0.48
C ASP A 146 -18.29 -6.97 0.54
N THR A 147 -17.88 -7.51 -0.61
CA THR A 147 -17.26 -8.84 -0.71
C THR A 147 -15.93 -8.92 0.04
N HIS A 148 -15.06 -7.92 -0.12
CA HIS A 148 -13.76 -7.89 0.57
C HIS A 148 -13.94 -7.66 2.07
N ILE A 149 -14.90 -6.84 2.49
CA ILE A 149 -15.26 -6.64 3.90
C ILE A 149 -15.80 -7.93 4.52
N GLN A 150 -16.66 -8.67 3.83
CA GLN A 150 -17.19 -9.95 4.32
C GLN A 150 -16.06 -10.98 4.50
N ARG A 151 -15.12 -11.06 3.55
CA ARG A 151 -13.95 -11.93 3.66
C ARG A 151 -13.03 -11.50 4.80
N LEU A 152 -12.72 -10.21 4.90
CA LEU A 152 -11.87 -9.65 5.96
C LEU A 152 -12.47 -9.91 7.36
N ARG A 153 -13.78 -9.68 7.53
CA ARG A 153 -14.53 -10.07 8.73
C ARG A 153 -14.39 -11.56 9.03
N LYS A 154 -14.57 -12.44 8.04
CA LYS A 154 -14.48 -13.89 8.24
C LYS A 154 -13.06 -14.36 8.60
N LYS A 155 -12.04 -13.80 7.96
CA LYS A 155 -10.63 -14.16 8.18
C LYS A 155 -10.10 -13.68 9.54
N LEU A 156 -10.53 -12.50 9.98
CA LEU A 156 -10.11 -11.90 11.26
C LEU A 156 -11.10 -12.14 12.41
N ASP A 157 -12.26 -12.75 12.14
CA ASP A 157 -13.40 -12.80 13.09
C ASP A 157 -13.83 -11.39 13.56
N ALA A 158 -13.62 -10.41 12.68
CA ALA A 158 -13.72 -8.99 12.96
C ALA A 158 -15.16 -8.46 12.85
N GLY A 159 -16.16 -9.28 13.22
CA GLY A 159 -17.58 -8.90 13.20
C GLY A 159 -17.85 -7.63 14.01
N ASP A 160 -17.35 -7.59 15.23
CA ASP A 160 -17.46 -6.45 16.17
C ASP A 160 -16.40 -5.36 15.94
N LEU A 161 -15.51 -5.55 14.98
CA LEU A 161 -14.38 -4.66 14.65
C LEU A 161 -14.53 -3.99 13.28
N ILE A 162 -15.58 -4.30 12.52
CA ILE A 162 -15.90 -3.69 11.24
C ILE A 162 -17.43 -3.63 11.17
N THR A 163 -18.06 -2.46 11.35
CA THR A 163 -19.50 -2.34 11.65
C THR A 163 -20.28 -1.63 10.53
N THR A 164 -21.03 -2.38 9.72
CA THR A 164 -21.94 -1.78 8.72
C THR A 164 -23.03 -0.97 9.43
N VAL A 165 -23.30 0.25 8.97
CA VAL A 165 -24.38 1.09 9.54
C VAL A 165 -25.31 1.53 8.42
N HIS A 166 -26.61 1.32 8.63
CA HIS A 166 -27.65 1.76 7.71
C HIS A 166 -28.09 3.16 8.09
N ILE A 167 -27.88 4.13 7.21
CA ILE A 167 -28.28 5.53 7.42
C ILE A 167 -29.72 5.72 6.94
N THR A 168 -30.67 5.69 7.87
CA THR A 168 -32.10 5.98 7.60
C THR A 168 -32.50 7.42 7.99
N ILE A 169 -31.53 8.26 8.39
CA ILE A 169 -31.76 9.63 8.89
C ILE A 169 -31.00 10.61 7.97
N PRO A 170 -31.60 11.74 7.55
CA PRO A 170 -30.94 12.70 6.67
C PRO A 170 -29.63 13.24 7.26
N LEU A 171 -28.62 13.36 6.39
CA LEU A 171 -27.21 13.66 6.68
C LEU A 171 -26.97 14.81 7.68
N VAL A 172 -27.85 15.81 7.70
CA VAL A 172 -27.72 17.04 8.49
C VAL A 172 -27.78 16.81 10.02
N LYS A 173 -28.42 15.74 10.51
CA LYS A 173 -28.54 15.47 11.96
C LYS A 173 -27.37 14.67 12.58
N LEU A 174 -26.44 14.17 11.78
CA LEU A 174 -25.39 13.24 12.25
C LEU A 174 -24.16 13.93 12.89
N THR A 175 -23.98 15.24 12.73
CA THR A 175 -22.81 15.97 13.28
C THR A 175 -22.89 16.26 14.78
N LYS A 176 -24.03 16.05 15.44
CA LYS A 176 -24.21 16.29 16.89
C LYS A 176 -24.50 15.03 17.72
N ALA A 177 -24.60 13.87 17.09
CA ALA A 177 -24.94 12.61 17.76
C ALA A 177 -23.68 11.83 18.18
N SER A 178 -23.19 12.18 19.37
CA SER A 178 -22.42 11.33 20.28
C SER A 178 -21.09 10.74 19.79
N THR A 179 -20.04 11.49 20.09
CA THR A 179 -18.73 10.99 20.50
C THR A 179 -18.82 10.19 21.82
N GLU A 180 -19.60 9.11 21.87
CA GLU A 180 -19.55 8.15 22.99
C GLU A 180 -18.56 7.03 22.67
N VAL A 181 -17.30 7.28 23.03
CA VAL A 181 -16.24 6.28 22.99
C VAL A 181 -16.45 5.29 24.14
N LYS A 182 -17.02 4.12 23.84
CA LYS A 182 -16.92 2.94 24.70
C LYS A 182 -16.10 1.86 24.00
N ASN A 183 -14.91 1.63 24.56
CA ASN A 183 -14.02 0.47 24.38
C ASN A 183 -13.58 0.15 22.94
N GLY A 184 -12.45 0.75 22.52
CA GLY A 184 -11.37 0.08 21.76
C GLY A 184 -11.63 -0.51 20.35
N ASN A 185 -12.87 -0.58 19.88
CA ASN A 185 -13.22 -1.22 18.62
C ASN A 185 -12.91 -0.31 17.43
N LEU A 186 -12.42 -0.91 16.33
CA LEU A 186 -12.50 -0.27 15.02
C LEU A 186 -13.98 -0.11 14.66
N ASN A 187 -14.42 1.13 14.44
CA ASN A 187 -15.75 1.39 13.90
C ASN A 187 -15.60 1.81 12.43
N VAL A 188 -15.94 0.87 11.55
CA VAL A 188 -15.83 1.00 10.09
C VAL A 188 -17.21 1.05 9.48
N ARG A 189 -17.71 2.27 9.24
CA ARG A 189 -19.03 2.50 8.67
C ARG A 189 -19.01 2.27 7.17
N ILE A 190 -20.06 1.66 6.60
CA ILE A 190 -20.20 1.36 5.16
C ILE A 190 -21.67 1.48 4.72
N GLN A 191 -21.95 2.39 3.79
CA GLN A 191 -23.22 2.54 3.04
C GLN A 191 -24.49 2.65 3.92
N SER A 192 -25.62 2.01 3.59
CA SER A 192 -25.96 1.19 2.41
C SER A 192 -27.38 1.50 1.92
N ARG A 193 -27.61 1.55 0.60
CA ARG A 193 -28.97 1.54 0.01
C ARG A 193 -29.60 0.14 0.14
N ARG A 194 -30.93 0.08 0.26
CA ARG A 194 -31.72 -1.17 0.18
C ARG A 194 -32.00 -1.54 -1.28
N LYS A 195 -32.56 -2.73 -1.49
CA LYS A 195 -32.88 -3.32 -2.81
C LYS A 195 -34.32 -3.05 -3.27
N ASP A 196 -35.08 -2.23 -2.52
CA ASP A 196 -36.54 -2.33 -2.47
C ASP A 196 -37.26 -1.24 -3.32
N GLU A 197 -36.51 -0.41 -4.06
CA GLU A 197 -37.02 0.78 -4.78
C GLU A 197 -36.94 0.69 -6.32
N ILE A 198 -36.50 -0.43 -6.90
CA ILE A 198 -36.37 -0.60 -8.37
C ILE A 198 -37.49 -1.53 -8.89
N GLY A 199 -38.74 -1.16 -8.65
CA GLY A 199 -39.86 -2.07 -8.90
C GLY A 199 -41.25 -1.44 -8.86
N ARG A 200 -41.43 -0.25 -9.46
CA ARG A 200 -42.74 0.35 -9.80
C ARG A 200 -42.55 1.65 -10.61
N GLU A 201 -42.15 1.52 -11.87
CA GLU A 201 -42.32 2.58 -12.90
C GLU A 201 -42.04 2.00 -14.31
N GLU A 202 -42.86 1.05 -14.74
CA GLU A 202 -43.30 0.92 -16.14
C GLU A 202 -44.73 0.36 -16.13
N GLY A 203 -45.66 1.11 -16.71
CA GLY A 203 -47.10 0.86 -16.77
C GLY A 203 -47.80 2.02 -17.44
#